data_AF-A0A560SN32-F1
#
_entry.id   AF-A0A560SN32-F1
#
_cell.length_a   1.000
_cell.length_b   1.000
_cell.length_c   1.000
_cell.angle_alpha   90.00
_cell.angle_beta   90.00
_cell.angle_gamma   90.00
#
_symmetry.space_group_name_H-M   'P 1'
#
loop_
_entity.id
_entity.type
_entity.pdbx_description
1 polymer ?
#
loop_
_entity_poly.entity_id
_entity_poly.type
_entity_poly.pdbx_seq_one_letter_code
_entity_poly.pdbx_strand_id
1 'polypeptide(L)'
;MLRIRGTVGDLPVDLTLELDDGDWARLGAQLQVTPTANAAAAPAAPVKQNDDLWQNAQDLLRNAGQLSGLELLDRLEGLAGDAAAGKRLLVRLRHSAKVKVASGGDTPLYSWIGD
;
A
#
# COMPACT_ATOMS: atom_id res chain seq x y z
N MET A 1 -14.86 0.54 -19.05
CA MET A 1 -14.73 2.02 -18.98
C MET A 1 -13.44 2.35 -18.23
N LEU A 2 -12.53 3.11 -18.83
CA LEU A 2 -11.23 3.47 -18.25
C LEU A 2 -11.18 4.96 -17.94
N ARG A 3 -10.57 5.35 -16.81
CA ARG A 3 -10.34 6.75 -16.46
C ARG A 3 -8.86 7.02 -16.32
N ILE A 4 -8.39 8.08 -16.98
CA ILE A 4 -7.00 8.53 -16.97
C ILE A 4 -6.98 9.93 -16.37
N ARG A 5 -6.13 10.13 -15.35
CA ARG A 5 -5.93 11.42 -14.70
C ARG A 5 -4.55 11.92 -15.07
N GLY A 6 -4.45 13.20 -15.42
CA GLY A 6 -3.20 13.82 -15.81
C GLY A 6 -3.25 15.32 -15.64
N THR A 7 -2.21 16.01 -16.10
CA THR A 7 -2.15 17.47 -16.13
C THR A 7 -1.78 17.94 -17.52
N VAL A 8 -2.29 19.11 -17.92
CA VAL A 8 -1.84 19.82 -19.12
C VAL A 8 -1.28 21.16 -18.65
N GLY A 9 0.05 21.27 -18.64
CA GLY A 9 0.72 22.32 -17.86
C GLY A 9 0.41 22.13 -16.36
N ASP A 10 -0.06 23.20 -15.71
CA ASP A 10 -0.45 23.19 -14.29
C ASP A 10 -1.91 22.81 -14.04
N LEU A 11 -2.72 22.57 -15.08
CA LEU A 11 -4.15 22.29 -14.93
C LEU A 11 -4.42 20.78 -14.84
N PRO A 12 -5.05 20.29 -13.76
CA PRO A 12 -5.43 18.89 -13.66
C PRO A 12 -6.62 18.57 -14.57
N VAL A 13 -6.51 17.48 -15.31
CA VAL A 13 -7.54 16.98 -16.22
C VAL A 13 -7.85 15.51 -15.96
N ASP A 14 -9.11 15.13 -16.20
CA ASP A 14 -9.59 13.75 -16.16
C ASP A 14 -10.18 13.41 -17.53
N LEU A 15 -9.74 12.30 -18.10
CA LEU A 15 -10.19 11.77 -19.36
C LEU A 15 -10.87 10.43 -19.12
N THR A 16 -12.09 10.29 -19.63
CA THR A 16 -12.82 9.02 -19.63
C THR A 16 -12.78 8.44 -21.04
N LEU A 17 -12.32 7.20 -21.15
CA LEU A 17 -12.23 6.47 -22.41
C LEU A 17 -13.18 5.27 -22.38
N GLU A 18 -14.01 5.18 -23.41
CA GLU A 18 -14.84 4.03 -23.72
C GLU A 18 -14.14 3.21 -24.80
N LEU A 19 -13.93 1.93 -24.50
CA LEU A 19 -13.25 0.96 -25.35
C LEU A 19 -14.16 -0.26 -25.44
N ASP A 20 -14.33 -0.79 -26.66
CA ASP A 20 -15.04 -2.04 -26.88
C ASP A 20 -14.14 -3.26 -26.65
N ASP A 21 -14.72 -4.46 -26.69
CA ASP A 21 -14.03 -5.72 -26.40
C ASP A 21 -12.82 -5.97 -27.32
N GLY A 22 -12.92 -5.57 -28.60
CA GLY A 22 -11.83 -5.65 -29.56
C GLY A 22 -10.69 -4.69 -29.24
N ASP A 23 -11.03 -3.47 -28.82
CA ASP A 23 -10.04 -2.49 -28.37
C ASP A 23 -9.32 -2.92 -27.09
N TRP A 24 -10.04 -3.51 -26.13
CA TRP A 24 -9.43 -4.09 -24.92
C TRP A 24 -8.47 -5.22 -25.25
N ALA A 25 -8.84 -6.12 -26.16
CA ALA A 25 -7.98 -7.22 -26.59
C ALA A 25 -6.68 -6.70 -27.25
N ARG A 26 -6.78 -5.67 -28.10
CA ARG A 26 -5.61 -5.06 -28.76
C ARG A 26 -4.72 -4.29 -27.78
N LEU A 27 -5.32 -3.60 -26.80
CA LEU A 27 -4.58 -2.94 -25.73
C LEU A 27 -3.79 -3.97 -24.91
N GLY A 28 -4.42 -5.06 -24.50
CA GLY A 28 -3.77 -6.15 -23.78
C GLY A 28 -2.66 -6.84 -24.59
N ALA A 29 -2.85 -6.99 -25.90
CA ALA A 29 -1.84 -7.57 -26.79
C ALA A 29 -0.60 -6.68 -26.98
N GLN A 30 -0.76 -5.36 -26.95
CA GLN A 30 0.35 -4.39 -27.04
C GLN A 30 1.04 -4.15 -25.70
N LEU A 31 0.33 -4.35 -24.57
CA LEU A 31 0.95 -4.53 -23.26
C LEU A 31 1.54 -5.94 -23.17
N GLN A 32 2.49 -6.26 -24.04
CA GLN A 32 3.51 -7.23 -23.66
C GLN A 32 4.28 -6.57 -22.52
N VAL A 33 3.81 -6.80 -21.30
CA VAL A 33 4.61 -6.66 -20.10
C VAL A 33 5.73 -7.65 -20.33
N THR A 34 6.81 -7.21 -20.98
CA THR A 34 8.11 -7.80 -20.75
C THR A 34 8.17 -7.86 -19.23
N PRO A 35 8.23 -9.05 -18.61
CA PRO A 35 8.67 -9.07 -17.24
C PRO A 35 10.02 -8.36 -17.35
N THR A 36 10.10 -7.13 -16.88
CA THR A 36 11.38 -6.51 -16.57
C THR A 36 11.96 -7.55 -15.65
N ALA A 37 12.89 -8.34 -16.21
CA ALA A 37 13.74 -9.21 -15.44
C ALA A 37 14.18 -8.30 -14.31
N ASN A 38 13.69 -8.60 -13.10
CA ASN A 38 13.86 -7.79 -11.91
C ASN A 38 15.22 -7.12 -12.04
N ALA A 39 15.22 -5.81 -12.32
CA ALA A 39 16.45 -5.04 -12.36
C ALA A 39 17.15 -5.41 -11.07
N ALA A 40 18.28 -6.13 -11.21
CA ALA A 40 18.84 -7.03 -10.22
C ALA A 40 18.36 -6.65 -8.83
N ALA A 41 17.33 -7.36 -8.34
CA ALA A 41 16.86 -7.12 -7.00
C ALA A 41 18.08 -7.34 -6.13
N ALA A 42 18.59 -6.24 -5.58
CA ALA A 42 19.52 -6.25 -4.46
C ALA A 42 19.05 -7.37 -3.53
N PRO A 43 19.98 -8.21 -3.03
CA PRO A 43 19.69 -9.53 -2.49
C PRO A 43 18.43 -9.45 -1.67
N ALA A 44 17.37 -10.13 -2.13
CA ALA A 44 16.08 -10.09 -1.48
C ALA A 44 16.33 -10.35 0.00
N ALA A 45 16.18 -9.29 0.81
CA ALA A 45 16.31 -9.41 2.24
C ALA A 45 15.42 -10.59 2.64
N PRO A 46 15.93 -11.51 3.47
CA PRO A 46 15.33 -12.82 3.65
C PRO A 46 13.84 -12.65 3.94
N VAL A 47 12.99 -13.38 3.20
CA VAL A 47 11.52 -13.32 3.32
C VAL A 47 11.09 -13.39 4.79
N LYS A 48 11.84 -14.17 5.57
CA LYS A 48 11.74 -14.28 7.03
C LYS A 48 11.82 -12.95 7.78
N GLN A 49 12.75 -12.06 7.43
CA GLN A 49 12.87 -10.73 8.02
C GLN A 49 11.65 -9.85 7.74
N ASN A 50 11.02 -9.99 6.57
CA ASN A 50 9.77 -9.28 6.27
C ASN A 50 8.59 -9.84 7.09
N ASP A 51 8.53 -11.16 7.31
CA ASP A 51 7.53 -11.78 8.17
C ASP A 51 7.73 -11.42 9.66
N ASP A 52 8.98 -11.38 10.14
CA ASP A 52 9.31 -10.93 11.50
C ASP A 52 8.90 -9.47 11.72
N LEU A 53 9.21 -8.57 10.75
CA LEU A 53 8.77 -7.17 10.80
C LEU A 53 7.25 -7.04 10.78
N TRP A 54 6.56 -7.87 9.98
CA TRP A 54 5.10 -7.89 9.93
C TRP A 54 4.48 -8.39 11.24
N GLN A 55 5.05 -9.41 11.86
CA GLN A 55 4.61 -9.90 13.16
C GLN A 55 4.80 -8.83 14.23
N ASN A 56 5.98 -8.21 14.30
CA ASN A 56 6.26 -7.14 15.26
C ASN A 56 5.35 -5.92 15.07
N ALA A 57 5.01 -5.56 13.82
CA ALA A 57 4.06 -4.49 13.53
C ALA A 57 2.64 -4.78 14.05
N GLN A 58 2.19 -6.03 13.92
CA GLN A 58 0.91 -6.48 14.48
C GLN A 58 0.94 -6.47 16.00
N ASP A 59 2.00 -6.98 16.62
CA ASP A 59 2.16 -6.99 18.07
C ASP A 59 2.25 -5.57 18.65
N LEU A 60 2.86 -4.63 17.93
CA LEU A 60 2.89 -3.23 18.32
C LEU A 60 1.49 -2.63 18.40
N LEU A 61 0.67 -2.82 17.36
CA LEU A 61 -0.69 -2.32 17.34
C LEU A 61 -1.58 -3.04 18.36
N ARG A 62 -1.36 -4.34 18.56
CA ARG A 62 -2.05 -5.15 19.59
C ARG A 62 -1.74 -4.65 21.00
N ASN A 63 -0.47 -4.41 21.32
CA ASN A 63 -0.04 -3.94 22.64
C ASN A 63 -0.53 -2.50 22.92
N ALA A 64 -0.56 -1.65 21.90
CA ALA A 64 -1.09 -0.29 22.03
C ALA A 64 -2.63 -0.25 22.10
N GLY A 65 -3.31 -1.27 21.56
CA GLY A 65 -4.77 -1.36 21.44
C GLY A 65 -5.35 -0.44 20.38
N GLN A 66 -5.02 0.84 20.44
CA GLN A 66 -5.42 1.86 19.48
C GLN A 66 -4.31 2.91 19.28
N LEU A 67 -4.07 3.29 18.02
CA LEU A 67 -3.13 4.34 17.65
C LEU A 67 -3.70 5.23 16.55
N SER A 68 -3.30 6.50 16.52
CA SER A 68 -3.56 7.36 15.39
C SER A 68 -2.68 6.98 14.19
N GLY A 69 -3.10 7.29 12.97
CA GLY A 69 -2.33 6.94 11.76
C GLY A 69 -0.92 7.53 11.72
N LEU A 70 -0.73 8.74 12.25
CA LEU A 70 0.59 9.38 12.34
C LEU A 70 1.47 8.68 13.38
N GLU A 71 0.94 8.40 14.56
CA GLU A 71 1.70 7.68 15.61
C GLU A 71 2.02 6.24 15.22
N LEU A 72 1.09 5.56 14.56
CA LEU A 72 1.34 4.21 14.05
C LEU A 72 2.43 4.23 12.99
N LEU A 73 2.41 5.20 12.06
CA LEU A 73 3.43 5.31 11.04
C LEU A 73 4.82 5.55 11.66
N ASP A 74 4.96 6.53 12.55
CA ASP A 74 6.24 6.86 13.21
C ASP A 74 6.87 5.63 13.90
N ARG A 75 6.05 4.87 14.62
CA ARG A 75 6.46 3.62 15.27
C ARG A 75 6.87 2.52 14.29
N LEU A 76 6.16 2.39 13.16
CA LEU A 76 6.48 1.42 12.12
C LEU A 76 7.76 1.81 11.36
N GLU A 77 8.01 3.09 11.16
CA GLU A 77 9.26 3.59 10.57
C GLU A 77 10.45 3.31 11.48
N GLY A 78 10.30 3.55 12.80
CA GLY A 78 11.32 3.19 13.78
C GLY A 78 11.60 1.68 13.87
N LEU A 79 10.58 0.85 13.68
CA LEU A 79 10.69 -0.61 13.68
C LEU A 79 11.33 -1.15 12.39
N ALA A 80 11.01 -0.55 11.24
CA ALA A 80 11.50 -1.00 9.94
C ALA A 80 12.81 -0.34 9.50
N GLY A 81 13.21 0.76 10.14
CA GLY A 81 14.43 1.52 9.87
C GLY A 81 14.37 2.42 8.64
N ASP A 82 13.24 2.47 7.94
CA ASP A 82 13.01 3.29 6.74
C ASP A 82 11.53 3.67 6.61
N ALA A 83 11.27 4.92 6.23
CA ALA A 83 9.97 5.48 5.89
C ALA A 83 9.22 4.65 4.83
N ALA A 84 9.93 4.16 3.79
CA ALA A 84 9.29 3.36 2.75
C ALA A 84 8.77 2.02 3.29
N ALA A 85 9.51 1.39 4.20
CA ALA A 85 9.12 0.13 4.82
C ALA A 85 7.99 0.31 5.84
N GLY A 86 8.03 1.38 6.63
CA GLY A 86 6.95 1.74 7.56
C GLY A 86 5.61 1.96 6.84
N LYS A 87 5.62 2.71 5.72
CA LYS A 87 4.41 2.92 4.90
C LYS A 87 3.84 1.61 4.34
N ARG A 88 4.68 0.69 3.87
CA ARG A 88 4.23 -0.63 3.39
C ARG A 88 3.55 -1.43 4.51
N LEU A 89 4.11 -1.43 5.72
CA LEU A 89 3.51 -2.08 6.88
C LEU A 89 2.18 -1.44 7.26
N LEU A 90 2.08 -0.11 7.25
CA LEU A 90 0.84 0.61 7.56
C LEU A 90 -0.29 0.26 6.59
N VAL A 91 0.01 0.27 5.29
CA VAL A 91 -0.95 -0.13 4.25
C VAL A 91 -1.37 -1.59 4.47
N ARG A 92 -0.43 -2.49 4.73
CA ARG A 92 -0.73 -3.90 5.00
C ARG A 92 -1.60 -4.09 6.25
N LEU A 93 -1.35 -3.34 7.34
CA LEU A 93 -2.19 -3.34 8.55
C LEU A 93 -3.61 -2.89 8.24
N ARG A 94 -3.79 -1.83 7.46
CA ARG A 94 -5.12 -1.33 7.06
C ARG A 94 -5.97 -2.37 6.34
N HIS A 95 -5.33 -3.27 5.58
CA HIS A 95 -6.00 -4.34 4.84
C HIS A 95 -6.06 -5.67 5.61
N SER A 96 -5.53 -5.73 6.84
CA SER A 96 -5.60 -6.91 7.69
C SER A 96 -6.96 -7.03 8.37
N ALA A 97 -7.53 -8.23 8.37
CA ALA A 97 -8.80 -8.52 9.05
C ALA A 97 -8.74 -8.29 10.57
N LYS A 98 -7.54 -8.26 11.16
CA LYS A 98 -7.32 -8.01 12.60
C LYS A 98 -7.30 -6.52 12.97
N VAL A 99 -7.44 -5.62 12.01
CA VAL A 99 -7.34 -4.17 12.23
C VAL A 99 -8.61 -3.47 11.77
N LYS A 100 -9.19 -2.65 12.64
CA LYS A 100 -10.30 -1.77 12.31
C LYS A 100 -9.77 -0.35 12.16
N VAL A 101 -10.06 0.27 11.02
CA VAL A 101 -9.76 1.69 10.80
C VAL A 101 -11.03 2.51 10.89
N ALA A 102 -11.08 3.42 11.85
CA ALA A 102 -12.15 4.39 11.98
C ALA A 102 -11.72 5.70 11.32
N SER A 103 -12.38 6.03 10.21
CA SER A 103 -12.24 7.30 9.49
C SER A 103 -13.47 8.16 9.78
N GLY A 104 -13.50 8.79 10.95
CA GLY A 104 -14.64 9.62 11.39
C GLY A 104 -14.26 11.00 11.94
N GLY A 105 -12.96 11.29 12.10
CA GLY A 105 -12.43 12.57 12.59
C GLY A 105 -11.25 13.05 11.76
N ASP A 106 -10.49 14.01 12.30
CA ASP A 106 -9.35 14.65 11.62
C ASP A 106 -8.19 13.67 11.33
N THR A 107 -8.01 12.66 12.18
CA THR A 107 -6.94 11.65 12.05
C THR A 107 -7.53 10.23 12.05
N PRO A 108 -7.14 9.36 11.10
CA PRO A 108 -7.60 7.96 11.10
C PRO A 108 -7.10 7.23 12.35
N LEU A 109 -7.98 6.50 13.01
CA LEU A 109 -7.67 5.67 14.18
C LEU A 109 -7.59 4.20 13.77
N TYR A 110 -6.48 3.56 14.12
CA TYR A 110 -6.23 2.15 13.92
C TYR A 110 -6.43 1.43 15.25
N SER A 111 -7.35 0.48 15.28
CA SER A 111 -7.64 -0.34 16.45
C SER A 111 -7.45 -1.80 16.14
N TRP A 112 -6.82 -2.52 17.07
CA TRP A 112 -6.71 -3.97 16.98
C TRP A 112 -8.05 -4.63 17.36
N ILE A 113 -8.52 -5.58 16.54
CA ILE A 113 -9.79 -6.29 16.72
C ILE A 113 -9.66 -7.82 16.67
N GLY A 114 -8.45 -8.35 16.48
CA GLY A 114 -8.19 -9.79 16.50
C GLY A 114 -7.74 -10.29 17.88
N ASP A 115 -8.01 -11.54 18.21
CA ASP A 115 -7.41 -12.22 19.36
C ASP A 115 -5.98 -12.70 19.04
#